data_AF-N8YJJ6-F1
#
_entry.id   AF-N8YJJ6-F1
#
_cell.length_a   1.000
_cell.length_b   1.000
_cell.length_c   1.000
_cell.angle_alpha   90.00
_cell.angle_beta   90.00
_cell.angle_gamma   90.00
#
_symmetry.space_group_name_H-M   'P 1'
#
loop_
_entity.id
_entity.type
_entity.pdbx_description
1 polymer ?
#
loop_
_entity_poly.entity_id
_entity_poly.type
_entity_poly.pdbx_seq_one_letter_code
_entity_poly.pdbx_strand_id
1 'polypeptide(L)'
;MRNIDIFISQHDPHTSRLVQGFDSVNSGSNSIGIVKGQYRQLNAIVTESATDDDQWRIVNLKGSINNIAAFDSIAVLGAVDNDHASTLAQLQFGRMFDAVEDDVIETNTSGLMRHLATQQFHKNNQLIQRTHLLALQDIPCSTIPGWDGIELLTHEGKTANLLLDMQLHDDQSGLLSSFDGLPFLLESIDAEYADFDSIIVEYQYLDKLMNMLHKAMQTASKGGVKVLKVDQSDKPFRHKKVLNVAVSYDFEDGQTITILFHHPDRDAKRIAPHDTLLSWKILMNNRDVTGVVQPNQGEGIALPVLAGRVAKLINQNSARFKRTQAKKAESAKALADAEQRIIEKQNQKSVLATEIQELLNQIDGFSAQNNTPNTDNSTSNDETETSNKKVVTKTEARQIYDALAIRHRWLTGGTTEEFYKQNYPSGIAEALTDAKNLLERPFGKVATANGLKESLQRMVVAVENTIERWNKGPSEDSTKNKTYPPIEDLGNGYYKAFKNDKKIDDWTAHINTYGEWQVSANNASSRAWSNGFGAPRFFKTIDDMIAKYPAFSALPALLPTEDNAHSNSHNDDADYLNKVIKGEVDFSKASEVEGKLESIGGRLTDETNDLFEQAVSAYSMYQVNQAATVS
;
A
#
# COMPACT_ATOMS: atom_id res chain seq x y z
N MET A 1 -13.02 5.22 10.49
CA MET A 1 -11.92 5.05 9.52
C MET A 1 -12.59 5.10 8.16
N ARG A 2 -12.13 5.93 7.21
CA ARG A 2 -12.97 6.26 6.02
C ARG A 2 -13.41 5.02 5.23
N ASN A 3 -12.62 3.96 5.26
CA ASN A 3 -12.90 2.67 4.64
C ASN A 3 -13.83 1.75 5.47
N ILE A 4 -13.78 1.80 6.80
CA ILE A 4 -14.69 1.07 7.72
C ILE A 4 -16.07 1.73 7.78
N ASP A 5 -16.21 3.03 7.52
CA ASP A 5 -17.47 3.76 7.73
C ASP A 5 -18.68 3.23 6.89
N ILE A 6 -18.44 2.36 5.90
CA ILE A 6 -19.47 1.64 5.11
C ILE A 6 -19.87 0.26 5.68
N PHE A 7 -19.16 -0.23 6.69
CA PHE A 7 -19.39 -1.51 7.35
C PHE A 7 -20.40 -1.36 8.48
N ILE A 8 -21.41 -2.23 8.47
CA ILE A 8 -22.43 -2.32 9.52
C ILE A 8 -22.15 -3.60 10.31
N SER A 9 -21.53 -3.46 11.49
CA SER A 9 -21.29 -4.59 12.41
C SER A 9 -22.61 -5.25 12.80
N GLN A 10 -22.65 -6.58 12.71
CA GLN A 10 -23.71 -7.42 13.28
C GLN A 10 -23.20 -8.24 14.46
N HIS A 11 -21.91 -8.55 14.46
CA HIS A 11 -21.21 -9.34 15.45
C HIS A 11 -19.80 -8.79 15.64
N ASP A 12 -19.51 -8.32 16.85
CA ASP A 12 -18.22 -7.75 17.21
C ASP A 12 -17.13 -8.84 17.39
N PRO A 13 -15.84 -8.46 17.43
CA PRO A 13 -14.73 -9.37 17.69
C PRO A 13 -14.95 -10.22 18.94
N HIS A 14 -14.50 -11.47 18.87
CA HIS A 14 -14.59 -12.47 19.94
C HIS A 14 -16.02 -12.78 20.44
N THR A 15 -17.06 -12.38 19.70
CA THR A 15 -18.44 -12.77 20.02
C THR A 15 -18.75 -14.18 19.52
N SER A 16 -19.34 -14.99 20.41
CA SER A 16 -19.86 -16.31 20.09
C SER A 16 -21.17 -16.21 19.33
N ARG A 17 -21.28 -16.84 18.16
CA ARG A 17 -22.55 -16.97 17.43
C ARG A 17 -22.74 -18.32 16.78
N LEU A 18 -23.99 -18.66 16.50
CA LEU A 18 -24.34 -19.79 15.65
C LEU A 18 -24.19 -19.35 14.19
N VAL A 19 -23.47 -20.14 13.38
CA VAL A 19 -23.30 -19.90 11.95
C VAL A 19 -24.01 -21.01 11.20
N GLN A 20 -24.90 -20.65 10.29
CA GLN A 20 -25.64 -21.63 9.48
C GLN A 20 -24.65 -22.48 8.67
N GLY A 21 -24.82 -23.81 8.66
CA GLY A 21 -23.86 -24.74 8.06
C GLY A 21 -22.67 -25.14 8.96
N PHE A 22 -22.67 -24.74 10.24
CA PHE A 22 -21.69 -25.18 11.24
C PHE A 22 -22.39 -25.83 12.44
N ASP A 23 -21.95 -27.03 12.82
CA ASP A 23 -22.49 -27.78 13.97
C ASP A 23 -22.03 -27.25 15.34
N SER A 24 -21.35 -26.09 15.37
CA SER A 24 -20.75 -25.50 16.56
C SER A 24 -20.90 -23.99 16.62
N VAL A 25 -20.80 -23.44 17.84
CA VAL A 25 -20.66 -22.01 18.07
C VAL A 25 -19.32 -21.55 17.46
N ASN A 26 -19.37 -20.58 16.57
CA ASN A 26 -18.21 -19.95 15.98
C ASN A 26 -17.87 -18.67 16.77
N SER A 27 -16.62 -18.56 17.20
CA SER A 27 -16.04 -17.36 17.81
C SER A 27 -14.70 -17.09 17.13
N GLY A 28 -14.53 -15.88 16.61
CA GLY A 28 -13.32 -15.46 15.89
C GLY A 28 -12.90 -14.05 16.29
N SER A 29 -11.68 -13.66 15.92
CA SER A 29 -11.15 -12.30 16.13
C SER A 29 -11.84 -11.23 15.28
N ASN A 30 -12.50 -11.60 14.18
CA ASN A 30 -12.95 -10.62 13.21
C ASN A 30 -14.36 -10.09 13.51
N SER A 31 -14.58 -8.81 13.26
CA SER A 31 -15.92 -8.22 13.18
C SER A 31 -16.63 -8.75 11.95
N ILE A 32 -17.91 -9.10 12.08
CA ILE A 32 -18.71 -9.70 11.02
C ILE A 32 -20.02 -8.94 10.88
N GLY A 33 -20.41 -8.66 9.65
CA GLY A 33 -21.54 -7.80 9.37
C GLY A 33 -21.81 -7.70 7.88
N ILE A 34 -22.24 -6.52 7.43
CA ILE A 34 -22.59 -6.28 6.03
C ILE A 34 -22.04 -4.95 5.52
N VAL A 35 -21.78 -4.89 4.21
CA VAL A 35 -21.66 -3.64 3.45
C VAL A 35 -22.94 -3.49 2.63
N LYS A 36 -23.63 -2.34 2.75
CA LYS A 36 -24.95 -2.13 2.14
C LYS A 36 -24.94 -0.93 1.19
N GLY A 37 -25.01 -1.20 -0.11
CA GLY A 37 -25.32 -0.18 -1.12
C GLY A 37 -26.82 -0.06 -1.40
N GLN A 38 -27.15 0.73 -2.43
CA GLN A 38 -28.54 1.05 -2.76
C GLN A 38 -29.32 -0.12 -3.40
N TYR A 39 -28.65 -0.95 -4.21
CA TYR A 39 -29.28 -2.06 -4.94
C TYR A 39 -28.82 -3.45 -4.50
N ARG A 40 -27.70 -3.55 -3.76
CA ARG A 40 -27.17 -4.80 -3.22
C ARG A 40 -26.50 -4.61 -1.88
N GLN A 41 -26.60 -5.63 -1.03
CA GLN A 41 -25.82 -5.81 0.19
C GLN A 41 -24.87 -6.99 0.02
N LEU A 42 -23.72 -6.94 0.69
CA LEU A 42 -22.74 -8.03 0.76
C LEU A 42 -22.51 -8.41 2.21
N ASN A 43 -22.27 -9.70 2.45
CA ASN A 43 -21.68 -10.17 3.69
C ASN A 43 -20.27 -9.58 3.82
N ALA A 44 -19.85 -9.21 5.03
CA ALA A 44 -18.60 -8.51 5.25
C ALA A 44 -17.83 -8.98 6.50
N ILE A 45 -16.51 -8.93 6.39
CA ILE A 45 -15.52 -9.30 7.41
C ILE A 45 -14.55 -8.13 7.58
N VAL A 46 -14.33 -7.68 8.81
CA VAL A 46 -13.27 -6.71 9.14
C VAL A 46 -12.36 -7.33 10.19
N THR A 47 -11.06 -7.43 9.88
CA THR A 47 -10.06 -7.94 10.83
C THR A 47 -9.70 -6.90 11.89
N GLU A 48 -9.18 -7.34 13.04
CA GLU A 48 -8.69 -6.42 14.08
C GLU A 48 -7.46 -5.60 13.65
N SER A 49 -6.76 -6.07 12.60
CA SER A 49 -5.61 -5.41 12.01
C SER A 49 -5.97 -4.37 10.93
N ALA A 50 -7.26 -4.14 10.67
CA ALA A 50 -7.70 -3.17 9.68
C ALA A 50 -7.29 -1.72 10.04
N THR A 51 -6.70 -1.03 9.07
CA THR A 51 -6.19 0.34 9.11
C THR A 51 -7.02 1.26 8.21
N ASP A 52 -6.84 2.59 8.29
CA ASP A 52 -7.48 3.55 7.38
C ASP A 52 -7.04 3.39 5.91
N ASP A 53 -5.87 2.79 5.66
CA ASP A 53 -5.27 2.64 4.32
C ASP A 53 -5.68 1.35 3.60
N ASP A 54 -6.24 0.38 4.34
CA ASP A 54 -6.63 -0.92 3.79
C ASP A 54 -7.73 -0.81 2.72
N GLN A 55 -7.57 -1.59 1.65
CA GLN A 55 -8.54 -1.73 0.58
C GLN A 55 -9.49 -2.91 0.84
N TRP A 56 -10.71 -2.83 0.34
CA TRP A 56 -11.68 -3.93 0.42
C TRP A 56 -11.32 -5.01 -0.61
N ARG A 57 -11.26 -6.27 -0.18
CA ARG A 57 -11.14 -7.44 -1.06
C ARG A 57 -12.47 -8.15 -1.17
N ILE A 58 -13.04 -8.16 -2.37
CA ILE A 58 -14.28 -8.88 -2.67
C ILE A 58 -13.92 -10.30 -3.08
N VAL A 59 -14.18 -11.26 -2.20
CA VAL A 59 -14.02 -12.69 -2.44
C VAL A 59 -15.30 -13.22 -3.05
N ASN A 60 -15.23 -13.68 -4.29
CA ASN A 60 -16.30 -14.42 -4.96
C ASN A 60 -16.18 -15.90 -4.60
N LEU A 61 -17.27 -16.49 -4.11
CA LEU A 61 -17.37 -17.90 -3.78
C LEU A 61 -18.39 -18.59 -4.70
N LYS A 62 -18.08 -19.79 -5.19
CA LYS A 62 -18.97 -20.67 -5.98
C LYS A 62 -19.04 -22.05 -5.36
N GLY A 63 -20.22 -22.65 -5.34
CA GLY A 63 -20.44 -24.01 -4.84
C GLY A 63 -21.84 -24.51 -5.18
N SER A 64 -22.42 -25.34 -4.32
CA SER A 64 -23.79 -25.84 -4.50
C SER A 64 -24.52 -26.13 -3.19
N ILE A 65 -25.84 -25.99 -3.21
CA ILE A 65 -26.73 -26.47 -2.15
C ILE A 65 -27.63 -27.54 -2.75
N ASN A 66 -27.56 -28.78 -2.26
CA ASN A 66 -28.37 -29.90 -2.77
C ASN A 66 -28.27 -30.08 -4.30
N ASN A 67 -27.06 -29.98 -4.86
CA ASN A 67 -26.75 -30.00 -6.31
C ASN A 67 -27.32 -28.82 -7.13
N ILE A 68 -27.85 -27.77 -6.48
CA ILE A 68 -28.23 -26.50 -7.13
C ILE A 68 -27.05 -25.54 -7.00
N ALA A 69 -26.56 -25.00 -8.11
CA ALA A 69 -25.45 -24.05 -8.12
C ALA A 69 -25.75 -22.83 -7.23
N ALA A 70 -24.80 -22.47 -6.38
CA ALA A 70 -24.89 -21.37 -5.42
C ALA A 70 -23.61 -20.53 -5.45
N PHE A 71 -23.73 -19.25 -5.11
CA PHE A 71 -22.61 -18.30 -5.11
C PHE A 71 -22.88 -17.14 -4.14
N ASP A 72 -21.82 -16.52 -3.65
CA ASP A 72 -21.87 -15.29 -2.86
C ASP A 72 -20.62 -14.43 -3.10
N SER A 73 -20.71 -13.13 -2.80
CA SER A 73 -19.60 -12.18 -2.88
C SER A 73 -19.42 -11.53 -1.50
N ILE A 74 -18.28 -11.79 -0.85
CA ILE A 74 -18.00 -11.38 0.53
C ILE A 74 -16.94 -10.27 0.52
N ALA A 75 -17.21 -9.17 1.21
CA ALA A 75 -16.28 -8.05 1.35
C ALA A 75 -15.38 -8.23 2.57
N VAL A 76 -14.05 -8.28 2.38
CA VAL A 76 -13.07 -8.46 3.46
C VAL A 76 -12.16 -7.24 3.56
N LEU A 77 -11.97 -6.68 4.76
CA LEU A 77 -11.10 -5.54 5.02
C LEU A 77 -10.02 -5.91 6.06
N GLY A 78 -8.79 -5.41 5.86
CA GLY A 78 -7.64 -5.67 6.74
C GLY A 78 -7.07 -7.09 6.62
N ALA A 79 -7.41 -7.82 5.55
CA ALA A 79 -6.67 -9.01 5.16
C ALA A 79 -5.26 -8.61 4.68
N VAL A 80 -4.28 -9.50 4.86
CA VAL A 80 -2.88 -9.21 4.50
C VAL A 80 -2.64 -9.38 2.99
N ASP A 81 -3.32 -10.35 2.38
CA ASP A 81 -3.26 -10.68 0.96
C ASP A 81 -4.58 -11.32 0.50
N ASN A 82 -4.64 -11.78 -0.75
CA ASN A 82 -5.82 -12.43 -1.33
C ASN A 82 -6.10 -13.81 -0.71
N ASP A 83 -5.07 -14.59 -0.39
CA ASP A 83 -5.20 -15.93 0.18
C ASP A 83 -5.77 -15.87 1.60
N HIS A 84 -5.33 -14.89 2.39
CA HIS A 84 -5.89 -14.60 3.70
C HIS A 84 -7.35 -14.14 3.57
N ALA A 85 -7.69 -13.24 2.62
CA ALA A 85 -9.07 -12.82 2.39
C ALA A 85 -9.98 -14.01 2.00
N SER A 86 -9.53 -14.84 1.05
CA SER A 86 -10.19 -16.08 0.62
C SER A 86 -10.41 -17.04 1.78
N THR A 87 -9.37 -17.28 2.59
CA THR A 87 -9.43 -18.14 3.78
C THR A 87 -10.46 -17.63 4.80
N LEU A 88 -10.50 -16.32 5.08
CA LEU A 88 -11.48 -15.74 6.00
C LEU A 88 -12.92 -15.87 5.48
N ALA A 89 -13.15 -15.63 4.19
CA ALA A 89 -14.46 -15.79 3.57
C ALA A 89 -14.91 -17.26 3.54
N GLN A 90 -14.02 -18.20 3.20
CA GLN A 90 -14.31 -19.63 3.19
C GLN A 90 -14.61 -20.17 4.61
N LEU A 91 -13.79 -19.79 5.60
CA LEU A 91 -13.99 -20.16 7.01
C LEU A 91 -15.32 -19.64 7.58
N GLN A 92 -15.85 -18.55 7.03
CA GLN A 92 -17.01 -17.88 7.59
C GLN A 92 -18.33 -18.14 6.84
N PHE A 93 -18.26 -18.26 5.51
CA PHE A 93 -19.42 -18.35 4.63
C PHE A 93 -19.33 -19.54 3.66
N GLY A 94 -18.13 -20.04 3.33
CA GLY A 94 -17.95 -21.08 2.32
C GLY A 94 -18.68 -22.40 2.62
N ARG A 95 -18.73 -22.84 3.89
CA ARG A 95 -19.46 -24.06 4.27
C ARG A 95 -20.98 -23.98 4.15
N MET A 96 -21.56 -22.80 3.86
CA MET A 96 -23.01 -22.67 3.68
C MET A 96 -23.49 -23.33 2.37
N PHE A 97 -22.59 -23.56 1.41
CA PHE A 97 -22.90 -24.13 0.10
C PHE A 97 -21.71 -24.84 -0.55
N ASP A 98 -20.88 -25.52 0.26
CA ASP A 98 -19.67 -26.25 -0.18
C ASP A 98 -18.80 -25.43 -1.16
N ALA A 99 -18.57 -24.17 -0.80
CA ALA A 99 -18.04 -23.18 -1.72
C ALA A 99 -16.51 -23.20 -1.79
N VAL A 100 -16.01 -23.07 -3.01
CA VAL A 100 -14.62 -22.73 -3.34
C VAL A 100 -14.53 -21.27 -3.78
N GLU A 101 -13.35 -20.68 -3.69
CA GLU A 101 -13.09 -19.35 -4.22
C GLU A 101 -12.98 -19.36 -5.75
N ASP A 102 -13.49 -18.30 -6.37
CA ASP A 102 -13.57 -18.09 -7.82
C ASP A 102 -12.79 -16.87 -8.30
N ASP A 103 -12.78 -15.80 -7.51
CA ASP A 103 -11.95 -14.61 -7.74
C ASP A 103 -11.81 -13.79 -6.44
N VAL A 104 -10.67 -13.11 -6.24
CA VAL A 104 -10.47 -12.11 -5.17
C VAL A 104 -10.11 -10.75 -5.76
N ILE A 105 -11.04 -9.80 -5.68
CA ILE A 105 -10.95 -8.50 -6.34
C ILE A 105 -10.70 -7.40 -5.32
N GLU A 106 -9.54 -6.75 -5.38
CA GLU A 106 -9.26 -5.57 -4.57
C GLU A 106 -9.97 -4.32 -5.13
N THR A 107 -10.54 -3.51 -4.24
CA THR A 107 -11.25 -2.28 -4.58
C THR A 107 -11.22 -1.27 -3.44
N ASN A 108 -11.14 0.01 -3.79
CA ASN A 108 -11.40 1.06 -2.83
C ASN A 108 -12.89 1.14 -2.46
N THR A 109 -13.14 1.73 -1.29
CA THR A 109 -14.47 1.93 -0.68
C THR A 109 -15.46 2.58 -1.64
N SER A 110 -15.02 3.60 -2.39
CA SER A 110 -15.87 4.31 -3.32
C SER A 110 -16.25 3.48 -4.55
N GLY A 111 -15.29 2.76 -5.15
CA GLY A 111 -15.55 1.82 -6.25
C GLY A 111 -16.55 0.73 -5.85
N LEU A 112 -16.41 0.18 -4.64
CA LEU A 112 -17.37 -0.78 -4.08
C LEU A 112 -18.76 -0.16 -3.90
N MET A 113 -18.86 1.01 -3.28
CA MET A 113 -20.16 1.65 -3.04
C MET A 113 -20.84 2.10 -4.33
N ARG A 114 -20.09 2.63 -5.32
CA ARG A 114 -20.58 2.90 -6.69
C ARG A 114 -21.13 1.63 -7.33
N HIS A 115 -20.39 0.52 -7.22
CA HIS A 115 -20.82 -0.75 -7.79
C HIS A 115 -22.14 -1.21 -7.16
N LEU A 116 -22.25 -1.21 -5.83
CA LEU A 116 -23.47 -1.59 -5.10
C LEU A 116 -24.63 -0.57 -5.27
N ALA A 117 -24.33 0.65 -5.71
CA ALA A 117 -25.29 1.68 -6.09
C ALA A 117 -25.64 1.70 -7.60
N THR A 118 -25.03 0.84 -8.43
CA THR A 118 -25.32 0.79 -9.87
C THR A 118 -26.35 -0.29 -10.19
N GLN A 119 -27.61 0.10 -10.40
CA GLN A 119 -28.73 -0.84 -10.63
C GLN A 119 -28.46 -1.89 -11.73
N GLN A 120 -27.77 -1.51 -12.81
CA GLN A 120 -27.57 -2.39 -13.97
C GLN A 120 -26.76 -3.65 -13.65
N PHE A 121 -25.85 -3.59 -12.67
CA PHE A 121 -25.04 -4.73 -12.25
C PHE A 121 -25.77 -5.70 -11.32
N HIS A 122 -26.92 -5.29 -10.77
CA HIS A 122 -27.71 -6.07 -9.79
C HIS A 122 -29.14 -6.37 -10.28
N LYS A 123 -29.40 -6.23 -11.58
CA LYS A 123 -30.68 -6.66 -12.19
C LYS A 123 -30.93 -8.17 -12.04
N ASN A 124 -29.86 -8.95 -12.09
CA ASN A 124 -29.84 -10.39 -11.86
C ASN A 124 -28.96 -10.67 -10.64
N ASN A 125 -29.24 -11.73 -9.88
CA ASN A 125 -28.28 -12.22 -8.90
C ASN A 125 -27.08 -12.84 -9.64
N GLN A 126 -25.89 -12.33 -9.38
CA GLN A 126 -24.64 -12.78 -10.01
C GLN A 126 -23.44 -12.40 -9.11
N LEU A 127 -22.28 -13.00 -9.34
CA LEU A 127 -21.04 -12.57 -8.67
C LEU A 127 -20.62 -11.17 -9.11
N ILE A 128 -19.88 -10.49 -8.23
CA ILE A 128 -19.29 -9.19 -8.56
C ILE A 128 -18.16 -9.40 -9.56
N GLN A 129 -18.30 -8.84 -10.76
CA GLN A 129 -17.29 -8.97 -11.81
C GLN A 129 -16.14 -7.98 -11.59
N ARG A 130 -14.91 -8.47 -11.72
CA ARG A 130 -13.66 -7.69 -11.65
C ARG A 130 -13.67 -6.48 -12.57
N THR A 131 -14.10 -6.65 -13.81
CA THR A 131 -14.23 -5.60 -14.83
C THR A 131 -15.12 -4.45 -14.37
N HIS A 132 -16.25 -4.74 -13.72
CA HIS A 132 -17.17 -3.72 -13.23
C HIS A 132 -16.61 -2.95 -12.02
N LEU A 133 -15.84 -3.59 -11.13
CA LEU A 133 -15.18 -2.89 -10.02
C LEU A 133 -14.05 -2.01 -10.54
N LEU A 134 -13.15 -2.54 -11.37
CA LEU A 134 -12.05 -1.78 -11.96
C LEU A 134 -12.55 -0.57 -12.77
N ALA A 135 -13.65 -0.71 -13.52
CA ALA A 135 -14.24 0.38 -14.29
C ALA A 135 -14.96 1.45 -13.43
N LEU A 136 -15.11 1.24 -12.12
CA LEU A 136 -15.73 2.20 -11.18
C LEU A 136 -14.74 2.76 -10.14
N GLN A 137 -13.52 2.22 -10.07
CA GLN A 137 -12.44 2.79 -9.26
C GLN A 137 -11.96 4.09 -9.90
N ASP A 138 -11.79 5.11 -9.05
CA ASP A 138 -11.13 6.40 -9.37
C ASP A 138 -11.65 7.16 -10.61
N ILE A 139 -12.90 6.88 -11.01
CA ILE A 139 -13.53 7.57 -12.15
C ILE A 139 -13.72 9.07 -11.86
N PRO A 140 -13.45 9.95 -12.83
CA PRO A 140 -13.60 11.40 -12.62
C PRO A 140 -15.08 11.86 -12.61
N CYS A 141 -15.99 11.04 -13.13
CA CYS A 141 -17.42 11.32 -13.29
C CYS A 141 -18.16 10.02 -13.66
N SER A 142 -19.44 9.88 -13.30
CA SER A 142 -20.26 8.72 -13.70
C SER A 142 -20.62 8.73 -15.18
N THR A 143 -20.80 9.91 -15.78
CA THR A 143 -21.08 10.07 -17.21
C THR A 143 -19.87 10.64 -17.92
N ILE A 144 -19.35 9.94 -18.93
CA ILE A 144 -18.21 10.44 -19.73
C ILE A 144 -18.61 11.77 -20.39
N PRO A 145 -17.84 12.87 -20.21
CA PRO A 145 -18.29 14.18 -20.69
C PRO A 145 -18.13 14.30 -22.19
N GLY A 146 -19.23 14.32 -22.95
CA GLY A 146 -19.22 14.67 -24.37
C GLY A 146 -19.17 16.18 -24.58
N TRP A 147 -18.27 16.66 -25.44
CA TRP A 147 -18.06 18.08 -25.77
C TRP A 147 -18.04 18.32 -27.28
N ASP A 148 -18.76 19.33 -27.76
CA ASP A 148 -18.61 19.90 -29.10
C ASP A 148 -17.87 21.23 -28.99
N GLY A 149 -16.61 21.27 -29.44
CA GLY A 149 -15.73 22.39 -29.16
C GLY A 149 -15.68 22.70 -27.65
N ILE A 150 -16.16 23.88 -27.27
CA ILE A 150 -16.21 24.38 -25.88
C ILE A 150 -17.59 24.13 -25.23
N GLU A 151 -18.59 23.67 -25.98
CA GLU A 151 -19.94 23.40 -25.45
C GLU A 151 -20.08 21.95 -24.99
N LEU A 152 -20.72 21.77 -23.84
CA LEU A 152 -20.97 20.45 -23.27
C LEU A 152 -22.23 19.88 -23.92
N LEU A 153 -22.18 18.62 -24.35
CA LEU A 153 -23.33 17.89 -24.92
C LEU A 153 -24.02 17.01 -23.86
N THR A 154 -23.22 16.42 -22.97
CA THR A 154 -23.72 15.60 -21.85
C THR A 154 -24.13 16.46 -20.65
N HIS A 155 -24.63 15.85 -19.58
CA HIS A 155 -25.03 16.56 -18.35
C HIS A 155 -26.03 17.71 -18.60
N GLU A 156 -26.94 17.54 -19.57
CA GLU A 156 -27.89 18.57 -20.04
C GLU A 156 -27.23 19.84 -20.60
N GLY A 157 -25.96 19.74 -21.04
CA GLY A 157 -25.13 20.87 -21.48
C GLY A 157 -24.70 21.83 -20.37
N LYS A 158 -24.90 21.46 -19.10
CA LYS A 158 -24.62 22.33 -17.94
C LYS A 158 -23.33 21.93 -17.25
N THR A 159 -22.32 22.79 -17.28
CA THR A 159 -21.07 22.60 -16.52
C THR A 159 -21.30 22.49 -15.01
N ALA A 160 -22.39 23.07 -14.48
CA ALA A 160 -22.79 22.88 -13.09
C ALA A 160 -23.17 21.43 -12.75
N ASN A 161 -23.87 20.73 -13.65
CA ASN A 161 -24.22 19.32 -13.48
C ASN A 161 -22.97 18.44 -13.59
N LEU A 162 -22.05 18.77 -14.51
CA LEU A 162 -20.75 18.09 -14.63
C LEU A 162 -19.90 18.26 -13.36
N LEU A 163 -19.79 19.46 -12.79
CA LEU A 163 -19.07 19.65 -11.52
C LEU A 163 -19.73 18.94 -10.34
N LEU A 164 -21.06 18.78 -10.35
CA LEU A 164 -21.76 17.98 -9.34
C LEU A 164 -21.43 16.49 -9.49
N ASP A 165 -21.49 15.94 -10.70
CA ASP A 165 -21.11 14.54 -10.96
C ASP A 165 -19.64 14.31 -10.59
N MET A 166 -18.74 15.20 -11.03
CA MET A 166 -17.36 15.19 -10.58
C MET A 166 -17.27 15.18 -9.04
N GLN A 167 -17.91 16.10 -8.34
CA GLN A 167 -17.87 16.17 -6.88
C GLN A 167 -18.34 14.88 -6.19
N LEU A 168 -19.37 14.21 -6.72
CA LEU A 168 -19.86 12.93 -6.19
C LEU A 168 -18.85 11.78 -6.36
N HIS A 169 -17.88 11.96 -7.27
CA HIS A 169 -16.79 11.04 -7.55
C HIS A 169 -15.42 11.57 -7.08
N ASP A 170 -15.40 12.56 -6.17
CA ASP A 170 -14.18 13.18 -5.62
C ASP A 170 -13.74 12.52 -4.31
N ASP A 171 -13.28 11.28 -4.38
CA ASP A 171 -13.01 10.43 -3.20
C ASP A 171 -12.01 11.03 -2.22
N GLN A 172 -11.06 11.83 -2.75
CA GLN A 172 -10.02 12.50 -1.98
C GLN A 172 -10.34 13.98 -1.69
N SER A 173 -11.50 14.50 -2.15
CA SER A 173 -11.88 15.92 -2.09
C SER A 173 -10.89 16.88 -2.79
N GLY A 174 -10.14 16.37 -3.77
CA GLY A 174 -9.08 17.09 -4.47
C GLY A 174 -9.56 18.23 -5.36
N LEU A 175 -10.84 18.26 -5.76
CA LEU A 175 -11.44 19.36 -6.52
C LEU A 175 -11.60 20.63 -5.67
N LEU A 176 -11.61 20.49 -4.33
CA LEU A 176 -11.85 21.59 -3.39
C LEU A 176 -10.68 21.87 -2.45
N SER A 177 -9.67 20.98 -2.38
CA SER A 177 -8.45 21.27 -1.63
C SER A 177 -7.69 22.43 -2.28
N SER A 178 -6.91 23.15 -1.47
CA SER A 178 -5.87 24.04 -2.00
C SER A 178 -4.86 23.20 -2.77
N PHE A 179 -4.29 23.74 -3.84
CA PHE A 179 -3.09 23.15 -4.44
C PHE A 179 -1.88 23.49 -3.59
N ASP A 180 -1.11 22.48 -3.20
CA ASP A 180 -0.01 22.64 -2.26
C ASP A 180 1.29 23.09 -2.94
N GLY A 181 1.30 23.15 -4.29
CA GLY A 181 2.38 23.68 -5.12
C GLY A 181 3.08 22.60 -5.97
N LEU A 182 3.78 23.04 -7.02
CA LEU A 182 4.52 22.13 -7.91
C LEU A 182 5.50 21.21 -7.16
N PRO A 183 6.32 21.66 -6.19
CA PRO A 183 7.27 20.77 -5.50
C PRO A 183 6.60 19.56 -4.80
N PHE A 184 5.52 19.80 -4.06
CA PHE A 184 4.76 18.75 -3.39
C PHE A 184 4.04 17.82 -4.37
N LEU A 185 3.53 18.36 -5.48
CA LEU A 185 2.97 17.54 -6.55
C LEU A 185 4.04 16.61 -7.15
N LEU A 186 5.23 17.14 -7.45
CA LEU A 186 6.33 16.36 -8.02
C LEU A 186 6.79 15.25 -7.06
N GLU A 187 6.88 15.53 -5.77
CA GLU A 187 7.12 14.52 -4.74
C GLU A 187 6.01 13.45 -4.72
N SER A 188 4.73 13.86 -4.76
CA SER A 188 3.59 12.93 -4.71
C SER A 188 3.47 11.96 -5.89
N ILE A 189 4.09 12.30 -7.03
CA ILE A 189 4.12 11.45 -8.24
C ILE A 189 5.42 10.65 -8.37
N ASP A 190 6.27 10.63 -7.35
CA ASP A 190 7.57 9.95 -7.37
C ASP A 190 8.45 10.46 -8.54
N ALA A 191 8.60 11.79 -8.62
CA ALA A 191 9.41 12.45 -9.64
C ALA A 191 10.90 12.39 -9.27
N GLU A 192 11.69 11.64 -10.05
CA GLU A 192 13.14 11.68 -9.98
C GLU A 192 13.66 12.89 -10.78
N TYR A 193 14.33 13.84 -10.11
CA TYR A 193 14.98 14.95 -10.81
C TYR A 193 16.16 14.42 -11.65
N ALA A 194 15.96 14.34 -12.96
CA ALA A 194 17.03 14.12 -13.92
C ALA A 194 17.78 15.43 -14.19
N ASP A 195 19.10 15.38 -14.31
CA ASP A 195 19.88 16.53 -14.76
C ASP A 195 19.73 16.74 -16.29
N PHE A 196 18.73 17.56 -16.66
CA PHE A 196 18.63 18.38 -17.89
C PHE A 196 18.57 17.66 -19.27
N ASP A 197 17.71 17.99 -20.24
CA ASP A 197 16.66 19.02 -20.36
C ASP A 197 15.61 18.66 -21.45
N SER A 198 14.39 19.17 -21.28
CA SER A 198 13.32 19.69 -22.19
C SER A 198 12.60 18.98 -23.35
N ILE A 199 11.49 18.31 -23.03
CA ILE A 199 10.65 17.34 -23.77
C ILE A 199 10.19 17.71 -25.20
N ILE A 200 9.83 16.65 -25.97
CA ILE A 200 8.56 16.53 -26.70
C ILE A 200 7.92 17.91 -27.02
N VAL A 201 7.78 18.42 -28.24
CA VAL A 201 7.35 19.75 -28.76
C VAL A 201 8.57 20.55 -29.04
N GLU A 202 8.56 21.30 -30.14
CA GLU A 202 9.66 22.21 -30.39
C GLU A 202 9.77 23.13 -29.18
N TYR A 203 10.69 22.85 -28.25
CA TYR A 203 10.62 23.36 -26.89
C TYR A 203 10.82 24.88 -26.86
N GLN A 204 11.46 25.41 -27.91
CA GLN A 204 11.45 26.83 -28.31
C GLN A 204 10.05 27.48 -28.43
N TYR A 205 8.98 26.69 -28.54
CA TYR A 205 7.59 27.13 -28.58
C TYR A 205 6.78 26.76 -27.33
N LEU A 206 7.36 26.13 -26.31
CA LEU A 206 6.64 25.90 -25.04
C LEU A 206 6.22 27.24 -24.42
N ASP A 207 7.12 28.21 -24.32
CA ASP A 207 6.79 29.58 -23.88
C ASP A 207 5.68 30.20 -24.74
N LYS A 208 5.73 29.99 -26.06
CA LYS A 208 4.74 30.52 -27.00
C LYS A 208 3.37 29.84 -26.81
N LEU A 209 3.36 28.55 -26.52
CA LEU A 209 2.19 27.72 -26.22
C LEU A 209 1.60 28.09 -24.85
N MET A 210 2.43 28.30 -23.83
CA MET A 210 2.03 28.80 -22.50
C MET A 210 1.45 30.21 -22.60
N ASN A 211 2.09 31.12 -23.33
CA ASN A 211 1.56 32.46 -23.58
C ASN A 211 0.25 32.43 -24.39
N MET A 212 0.11 31.50 -25.35
CA MET A 212 -1.12 31.32 -26.10
C MET A 212 -2.24 30.74 -25.24
N LEU A 213 -1.95 29.74 -24.40
CA LEU A 213 -2.90 29.15 -23.46
C LEU A 213 -3.30 30.19 -22.40
N HIS A 214 -2.34 30.92 -21.82
CA HIS A 214 -2.59 32.04 -20.92
C HIS A 214 -3.50 33.10 -21.57
N LYS A 215 -3.21 33.51 -22.82
CA LYS A 215 -4.04 34.47 -23.55
C LYS A 215 -5.43 33.93 -23.88
N ALA A 216 -5.56 32.64 -24.20
CA ALA A 216 -6.85 31.98 -24.42
C ALA A 216 -7.65 31.90 -23.12
N MET A 217 -7.01 31.52 -22.00
CA MET A 217 -7.58 31.47 -20.66
C MET A 217 -8.03 32.86 -20.18
N GLN A 218 -7.20 33.90 -20.33
CA GLN A 218 -7.56 35.31 -20.05
C GLN A 218 -8.70 35.81 -20.95
N THR A 219 -8.87 35.24 -22.14
CA THR A 219 -9.98 35.59 -23.04
C THR A 219 -11.25 34.85 -22.65
N ALA A 220 -11.15 33.58 -22.25
CA ALA A 220 -12.26 32.75 -21.79
C ALA A 220 -12.73 33.11 -20.37
N SER A 221 -11.89 33.73 -19.55
CA SER A 221 -12.22 34.25 -18.22
C SER A 221 -12.75 35.69 -18.21
N LYS A 222 -13.07 36.27 -19.37
CA LYS A 222 -13.73 37.59 -19.44
C LYS A 222 -15.12 37.53 -18.78
N GLY A 223 -15.19 38.04 -17.55
CA GLY A 223 -16.39 37.97 -16.69
C GLY A 223 -16.33 36.88 -15.60
N GLY A 224 -15.21 36.16 -15.48
CA GLY A 224 -14.97 35.11 -14.49
C GLY A 224 -13.65 35.30 -13.72
N VAL A 225 -13.07 34.20 -13.26
CA VAL A 225 -11.83 34.17 -12.48
C VAL A 225 -10.61 34.27 -13.40
N LYS A 226 -9.72 35.24 -13.16
CA LYS A 226 -8.53 35.44 -13.99
C LYS A 226 -7.34 34.59 -13.53
N VAL A 227 -6.43 34.33 -14.46
CA VAL A 227 -5.10 33.78 -14.14
C VAL A 227 -4.27 34.88 -13.49
N LEU A 228 -3.73 34.57 -12.31
CA LEU A 228 -2.85 35.42 -11.51
C LEU A 228 -1.36 35.19 -11.87
N LYS A 229 -0.96 33.92 -11.99
CA LYS A 229 0.43 33.50 -12.19
C LYS A 229 0.48 32.26 -13.08
N VAL A 230 1.63 32.06 -13.74
CA VAL A 230 1.96 30.80 -14.42
C VAL A 230 3.34 30.38 -13.91
N ASP A 231 3.43 29.15 -13.42
CA ASP A 231 4.67 28.51 -12.96
C ASP A 231 4.98 27.29 -13.83
N GLN A 232 6.26 26.97 -13.96
CA GLN A 232 6.76 25.78 -14.64
C GLN A 232 7.73 25.06 -13.71
N SER A 233 7.84 23.74 -13.84
CA SER A 233 8.89 22.96 -13.19
C SER A 233 10.27 23.46 -13.62
N ASP A 234 11.08 23.96 -12.67
CA ASP A 234 12.41 24.56 -12.90
C ASP A 234 13.34 23.69 -13.74
N LYS A 235 13.20 22.37 -13.60
CA LYS A 235 13.84 21.36 -14.44
C LYS A 235 12.83 20.31 -14.90
N PRO A 236 13.04 19.73 -16.08
CA PRO A 236 12.38 18.50 -16.50
C PRO A 236 12.80 17.32 -15.61
N PHE A 237 11.85 16.44 -15.30
CA PHE A 237 12.00 15.35 -14.32
C PHE A 237 11.63 14.01 -14.95
N ARG A 238 12.16 12.88 -14.43
CA ARG A 238 11.78 11.54 -14.90
C ARG A 238 10.61 11.02 -14.07
N HIS A 239 9.62 10.45 -14.74
CA HIS A 239 8.50 9.73 -14.14
C HIS A 239 8.13 8.56 -15.05
N LYS A 240 7.97 7.36 -14.49
CA LYS A 240 7.69 6.11 -15.25
C LYS A 240 8.62 5.90 -16.46
N LYS A 241 9.92 6.16 -16.27
CA LYS A 241 11.00 6.09 -17.27
C LYS A 241 10.92 7.08 -18.43
N VAL A 242 9.89 7.92 -18.56
CA VAL A 242 9.85 9.03 -19.52
C VAL A 242 10.19 10.36 -18.84
N LEU A 243 10.67 11.33 -19.61
CA LEU A 243 10.92 12.68 -19.11
C LEU A 243 9.65 13.53 -19.18
N ASN A 244 9.45 14.38 -18.16
CA ASN A 244 8.22 15.11 -17.86
C ASN A 244 8.50 16.59 -17.49
N VAL A 245 7.55 17.47 -17.83
CA VAL A 245 7.52 18.90 -17.49
C VAL A 245 6.13 19.23 -16.99
N ALA A 246 6.05 19.99 -15.90
CA ALA A 246 4.80 20.44 -15.33
C ALA A 246 4.65 21.96 -15.50
N VAL A 247 3.44 22.41 -15.84
CA VAL A 247 3.07 23.83 -15.90
C VAL A 247 1.81 24.05 -15.08
N SER A 248 1.88 24.92 -14.07
CA SER A 248 0.75 25.32 -13.23
C SER A 248 0.26 26.74 -13.57
N TYR A 249 -1.04 26.94 -13.50
CA TYR A 249 -1.71 28.22 -13.68
C TYR A 249 -2.50 28.52 -12.41
N ASP A 250 -2.09 29.56 -11.68
CA ASP A 250 -2.77 30.00 -10.46
C ASP A 250 -3.84 31.04 -10.80
N PHE A 251 -4.98 30.99 -10.13
CA PHE A 251 -6.11 31.88 -10.35
C PHE A 251 -6.32 32.85 -9.19
N GLU A 252 -6.93 34.02 -9.46
CA GLU A 252 -7.21 35.08 -8.47
C GLU A 252 -8.02 34.62 -7.24
N ASP A 253 -8.68 33.46 -7.29
CA ASP A 253 -9.42 32.87 -6.18
C ASP A 253 -8.72 31.73 -5.43
N GLY A 254 -7.47 31.44 -5.78
CA GLY A 254 -6.67 30.36 -5.20
C GLY A 254 -6.93 28.97 -5.79
N GLN A 255 -7.73 28.85 -6.85
CA GLN A 255 -7.78 27.63 -7.65
C GLN A 255 -6.54 27.53 -8.55
N THR A 256 -6.18 26.31 -8.95
CA THR A 256 -5.08 26.07 -9.91
C THR A 256 -5.45 25.08 -10.99
N ILE A 257 -4.71 25.13 -12.10
CA ILE A 257 -4.67 24.08 -13.13
C ILE A 257 -3.21 23.69 -13.35
N THR A 258 -2.88 22.41 -13.19
CA THR A 258 -1.54 21.90 -13.51
C THR A 258 -1.60 20.91 -14.68
N ILE A 259 -0.85 21.16 -15.74
CA ILE A 259 -0.73 20.28 -16.90
C ILE A 259 0.65 19.62 -16.87
N LEU A 260 0.67 18.28 -16.93
CA LEU A 260 1.88 17.49 -17.06
C LEU A 260 2.02 16.99 -18.48
N PHE A 261 3.19 17.26 -19.06
CA PHE A 261 3.59 16.85 -20.39
C PHE A 261 4.73 15.83 -20.30
N HIS A 262 4.79 14.89 -21.24
CA HIS A 262 5.85 13.89 -21.31
C HIS A 262 6.44 13.73 -22.71
N HIS A 263 7.67 13.20 -22.76
CA HIS A 263 8.36 12.76 -23.96
C HIS A 263 8.08 11.27 -24.17
N PRO A 264 7.56 10.83 -25.33
CA PRO A 264 7.23 9.44 -25.59
C PRO A 264 8.46 8.53 -25.73
N ASP A 265 9.63 9.08 -26.10
CA ASP A 265 10.89 8.35 -26.08
C ASP A 265 11.37 8.15 -24.62
N ARG A 266 11.68 6.89 -24.30
CA ARG A 266 12.06 6.41 -22.96
C ARG A 266 13.58 6.41 -22.76
N ASP A 267 14.34 6.28 -23.84
CA ASP A 267 15.80 6.15 -23.86
C ASP A 267 16.48 7.53 -23.96
N ALA A 268 15.72 8.54 -24.36
CA ALA A 268 16.02 9.95 -24.18
C ALA A 268 16.58 10.26 -22.78
N LYS A 269 17.84 10.71 -22.75
CA LYS A 269 18.54 11.18 -21.55
C LYS A 269 18.26 12.65 -21.25
N ARG A 270 18.14 13.39 -22.35
CA ARG A 270 17.65 14.76 -22.51
C ARG A 270 16.70 14.72 -23.69
N ILE A 271 16.20 15.88 -24.05
CA ILE A 271 15.35 16.12 -25.19
C ILE A 271 15.78 17.45 -25.84
N ALA A 272 15.37 17.68 -27.08
CA ALA A 272 15.86 18.77 -27.91
C ALA A 272 14.80 19.88 -28.10
N PRO A 273 15.22 21.05 -28.65
CA PRO A 273 14.28 22.09 -29.06
C PRO A 273 13.28 21.76 -30.20
N HIS A 274 13.09 20.52 -30.70
CA HIS A 274 12.47 20.24 -32.03
C HIS A 274 11.49 19.03 -32.12
N ASP A 275 10.37 19.01 -31.40
CA ASP A 275 9.75 17.74 -30.96
C ASP A 275 8.15 17.78 -31.05
N THR A 276 7.29 16.93 -30.40
CA THR A 276 5.78 17.14 -30.25
C THR A 276 5.02 16.86 -28.85
N LEU A 277 5.10 17.71 -27.77
CA LEU A 277 4.74 17.52 -26.31
C LEU A 277 3.43 16.75 -26.17
N LEU A 278 3.44 15.68 -25.36
CA LEU A 278 2.22 14.93 -25.07
C LEU A 278 1.75 15.22 -23.64
N SER A 279 0.73 16.07 -23.51
CA SER A 279 0.00 16.24 -22.25
C SER A 279 -0.69 14.93 -21.88
N TRP A 280 -0.38 14.38 -20.71
CA TRP A 280 -0.94 13.09 -20.26
C TRP A 280 -1.76 13.20 -18.98
N LYS A 281 -1.59 14.29 -18.21
CA LYS A 281 -2.35 14.55 -16.99
C LYS A 281 -2.65 16.03 -16.85
N ILE A 282 -3.89 16.35 -16.52
CA ILE A 282 -4.40 17.70 -16.26
C ILE A 282 -5.09 17.65 -14.90
N LEU A 283 -4.53 18.37 -13.94
CA LEU A 283 -5.07 18.55 -12.61
C LEU A 283 -5.83 19.86 -12.51
N MET A 284 -6.95 19.85 -11.79
CA MET A 284 -7.62 21.03 -11.26
C MET A 284 -7.56 20.96 -9.74
N ASN A 285 -6.89 21.93 -9.13
CA ASN A 285 -6.42 21.85 -7.75
C ASN A 285 -5.61 20.54 -7.55
N ASN A 286 -5.99 19.65 -6.63
CA ASN A 286 -5.30 18.36 -6.45
C ASN A 286 -5.95 17.18 -7.21
N ARG A 287 -6.95 17.44 -8.07
CA ARG A 287 -7.72 16.36 -8.73
C ARG A 287 -7.42 16.24 -10.22
N ASP A 288 -7.28 15.00 -10.70
CA ASP A 288 -7.24 14.68 -12.12
C ASP A 288 -8.58 14.96 -12.83
N VAL A 289 -8.52 15.82 -13.84
CA VAL A 289 -9.65 16.19 -14.71
C VAL A 289 -9.36 15.88 -16.18
N THR A 290 -8.31 15.10 -16.48
CA THR A 290 -7.88 14.81 -17.87
C THR A 290 -9.00 14.18 -18.69
N GLY A 291 -9.64 13.13 -18.17
CA GLY A 291 -10.80 12.49 -18.80
C GLY A 291 -12.06 13.37 -18.85
N VAL A 292 -12.11 14.48 -18.10
CA VAL A 292 -13.22 15.44 -18.14
C VAL A 292 -13.06 16.46 -19.26
N VAL A 293 -11.87 17.01 -19.44
CA VAL A 293 -11.59 18.03 -20.46
C VAL A 293 -11.18 17.43 -21.81
N GLN A 294 -10.60 16.23 -21.78
CA GLN A 294 -10.20 15.41 -22.93
C GLN A 294 -10.71 13.96 -22.74
N PRO A 295 -12.03 13.72 -22.95
CA PRO A 295 -12.61 12.37 -22.87
C PRO A 295 -12.00 11.41 -23.91
N ASN A 296 -11.77 11.91 -25.13
CA ASN A 296 -11.18 11.15 -26.23
C ASN A 296 -9.65 11.19 -26.11
N GLN A 297 -9.11 10.34 -25.25
CA GLN A 297 -7.67 10.17 -25.05
C GLN A 297 -6.98 9.78 -26.38
N GLY A 298 -5.94 10.51 -26.77
CA GLY A 298 -5.23 10.33 -28.04
C GLY A 298 -5.77 11.14 -29.22
N GLU A 299 -6.96 11.74 -29.14
CA GLU A 299 -7.46 12.65 -30.17
C GLU A 299 -6.93 14.08 -29.91
N GLY A 300 -6.36 14.71 -30.95
CA GLY A 300 -5.67 16.00 -30.85
C GLY A 300 -6.62 17.17 -30.59
N ILE A 301 -6.69 17.65 -29.35
CA ILE A 301 -7.50 18.80 -28.97
C ILE A 301 -6.79 20.13 -29.25
N ALA A 302 -7.49 21.08 -29.88
CA ALA A 302 -6.97 22.42 -30.09
C ALA A 302 -6.86 23.20 -28.76
N LEU A 303 -5.71 23.83 -28.50
CA LEU A 303 -5.44 24.55 -27.25
C LEU A 303 -6.51 25.60 -26.84
N PRO A 304 -7.10 26.40 -27.74
CA PRO A 304 -8.16 27.34 -27.37
C PRO A 304 -9.43 26.61 -26.89
N VAL A 305 -9.70 25.41 -27.41
CA VAL A 305 -10.83 24.58 -26.99
C VAL A 305 -10.57 23.99 -25.60
N LEU A 306 -9.36 23.46 -25.36
CA LEU A 306 -8.93 22.98 -24.05
C LEU A 306 -9.02 24.10 -23.00
N ALA A 307 -8.46 25.28 -23.29
CA ALA A 307 -8.56 26.47 -22.44
C ALA A 307 -10.02 26.86 -22.16
N GLY A 308 -10.89 26.84 -23.16
CA GLY A 308 -12.32 27.13 -22.99
C GLY A 308 -13.02 26.15 -22.04
N ARG A 309 -12.79 24.84 -22.19
CA ARG A 309 -13.34 23.80 -21.31
C ARG A 309 -12.87 23.98 -19.87
N VAL A 310 -11.56 24.18 -19.68
CA VAL A 310 -10.94 24.39 -18.36
C VAL A 310 -11.47 25.67 -17.70
N ALA A 311 -11.52 26.80 -18.42
CA ALA A 311 -12.04 28.06 -17.89
C ALA A 311 -13.51 27.94 -17.44
N LYS A 312 -14.36 27.20 -18.19
CA LYS A 312 -15.75 26.91 -17.77
C LYS A 312 -15.80 26.16 -16.43
N LEU A 313 -14.95 25.14 -16.22
CA LEU A 313 -14.90 24.39 -14.95
C LEU A 313 -14.48 25.29 -13.78
N ILE A 314 -13.42 26.08 -13.92
CA ILE A 314 -12.90 26.98 -12.86
C ILE A 314 -13.94 28.02 -12.46
N ASN A 315 -14.54 28.70 -13.44
CA ASN A 315 -15.56 29.72 -13.21
C ASN A 315 -16.76 29.14 -12.45
N GLN A 316 -17.19 27.93 -12.82
CA GLN A 316 -18.32 27.24 -12.19
C GLN A 316 -17.99 26.74 -10.76
N ASN A 317 -16.74 26.36 -10.48
CA ASN A 317 -16.31 25.88 -9.15
C ASN A 317 -16.01 27.02 -8.16
N SER A 318 -15.59 28.20 -8.65
CA SER A 318 -15.08 29.33 -7.84
C SER A 318 -15.90 29.66 -6.59
N ALA A 319 -17.21 29.85 -6.74
CA ALA A 319 -18.10 30.22 -5.63
C ALA A 319 -18.23 29.10 -4.57
N ARG A 320 -17.97 27.84 -4.92
CA ARG A 320 -17.93 26.72 -3.97
C ARG A 320 -16.54 26.58 -3.35
N PHE A 321 -15.48 26.67 -4.15
CA PHE A 321 -14.11 26.68 -3.69
C PHE A 321 -13.86 27.73 -2.60
N LYS A 322 -14.19 29.01 -2.87
CA LYS A 322 -14.06 30.12 -1.89
C LYS A 322 -14.77 29.84 -0.56
N ARG A 323 -15.98 29.28 -0.59
CA ARG A 323 -16.74 28.92 0.62
C ARG A 323 -16.09 27.78 1.39
N THR A 324 -15.58 26.75 0.70
CA THR A 324 -14.86 25.64 1.32
C THR A 324 -13.56 26.12 1.97
N GLN A 325 -12.78 26.96 1.28
CA GLN A 325 -11.53 27.49 1.84
C GLN A 325 -11.77 28.40 3.05
N ALA A 326 -12.79 29.28 3.00
CA ALA A 326 -13.18 30.09 4.16
C ALA A 326 -13.55 29.22 5.37
N LYS A 327 -14.35 28.16 5.16
CA LYS A 327 -14.72 27.21 6.22
C LYS A 327 -13.51 26.38 6.72
N LYS A 328 -12.58 26.01 5.84
CA LYS A 328 -11.34 25.31 6.21
C LYS A 328 -10.46 26.20 7.11
N ALA A 329 -10.31 27.49 6.77
CA ALA A 329 -9.59 28.47 7.57
C ALA A 329 -10.26 28.72 8.93
N GLU A 330 -11.59 28.85 8.98
CA GLU A 330 -12.36 28.94 10.23
C GLU A 330 -12.16 27.70 11.12
N SER A 331 -12.23 26.50 10.52
CA SER A 331 -12.06 25.22 11.23
C SER A 331 -10.63 25.05 11.75
N ALA A 332 -9.61 25.42 10.95
CA ALA A 332 -8.20 25.38 11.35
C ALA A 332 -7.92 26.35 12.51
N LYS A 333 -8.50 27.56 12.47
CA LYS A 333 -8.43 28.51 13.59
C LYS A 333 -9.09 27.94 14.85
N ALA A 334 -10.29 27.38 14.73
CA ALA A 334 -10.99 26.78 15.86
C ALA A 334 -10.23 25.60 16.49
N LEU A 335 -9.49 24.84 15.67
CA LEU A 335 -8.61 23.75 16.11
C LEU A 335 -7.39 24.30 16.87
N ALA A 336 -6.69 25.30 16.32
CA ALA A 336 -5.57 25.97 17.01
C ALA A 336 -6.00 26.61 18.35
N ASP A 337 -7.15 27.31 18.36
CA ASP A 337 -7.75 27.87 19.58
C ASP A 337 -8.09 26.77 20.61
N ALA A 338 -8.47 25.57 20.16
CA ALA A 338 -8.76 24.43 21.03
C ALA A 338 -7.50 23.75 21.57
N GLU A 339 -6.45 23.59 20.75
CA GLU A 339 -5.15 23.08 21.16
C GLU A 339 -4.50 23.99 22.21
N GLN A 340 -4.54 25.31 21.99
CA GLN A 340 -4.07 26.28 22.99
C GLN A 340 -4.82 26.13 24.32
N ARG A 341 -6.16 25.99 24.30
CA ARG A 341 -6.97 25.73 25.50
C ARG A 341 -6.64 24.40 26.18
N ILE A 342 -6.22 23.37 25.43
CA ILE A 342 -5.76 22.10 26.01
C ILE A 342 -4.43 22.32 26.75
N ILE A 343 -3.48 23.03 26.15
CA ILE A 343 -2.19 23.37 26.76
C ILE A 343 -2.40 24.21 28.03
N GLU A 344 -3.23 25.26 27.97
CA GLU A 344 -3.59 26.09 29.13
C GLU A 344 -4.21 25.26 30.26
N LYS A 345 -5.12 24.33 29.96
CA LYS A 345 -5.71 23.43 30.95
C LYS A 345 -4.73 22.40 31.50
N GLN A 346 -3.78 21.91 30.71
CA GLN A 346 -2.71 21.03 31.20
C GLN A 346 -1.80 21.78 32.17
N ASN A 347 -1.44 23.03 31.86
CA ASN A 347 -0.66 23.89 32.75
C ASN A 347 -1.41 24.19 34.06
N GLN A 348 -2.70 24.57 33.98
CA GLN A 348 -3.55 24.76 35.17
C GLN A 348 -3.64 23.50 36.03
N LYS A 349 -3.81 22.32 35.41
CA LYS A 349 -3.83 21.03 36.12
C LYS A 349 -2.49 20.75 36.82
N SER A 350 -1.37 21.10 36.21
CA SER A 350 -0.04 20.98 36.82
C SER A 350 0.11 21.88 38.04
N VAL A 351 -0.27 23.17 37.92
CA VAL A 351 -0.23 24.13 39.04
C VAL A 351 -1.10 23.66 40.21
N LEU A 352 -2.35 23.26 39.96
CA LEU A 352 -3.25 22.74 40.99
C LEU A 352 -2.72 21.44 41.63
N ALA A 353 -2.02 20.58 40.89
CA ALA A 353 -1.40 19.38 41.46
C ALA A 353 -0.24 19.73 42.41
N THR A 354 0.57 20.74 42.07
CA THR A 354 1.62 21.28 42.96
C THR A 354 1.01 21.90 44.21
N GLU A 355 -0.02 22.74 44.07
CA GLU A 355 -0.71 23.39 45.21
C GLU A 355 -1.34 22.35 46.16
N ILE A 356 -1.98 21.31 45.62
CA ILE A 356 -2.48 20.17 46.42
C ILE A 356 -1.33 19.47 47.17
N GLN A 357 -0.17 19.29 46.52
CA GLN A 357 0.98 18.64 47.16
C GLN A 357 1.60 19.52 48.27
N GLU A 358 1.64 20.83 48.10
CA GLU A 358 2.08 21.79 49.12
C GLU A 358 1.12 21.82 50.31
N LEU A 359 -0.20 21.88 50.08
CA LEU A 359 -1.22 21.83 51.13
C LEU A 359 -1.17 20.50 51.90
N LEU A 360 -0.97 19.37 51.22
CA LEU A 360 -0.77 18.07 51.88
C LEU A 360 0.47 18.08 52.79
N ASN A 361 1.59 18.65 52.32
CA ASN A 361 2.80 18.76 53.14
C ASN A 361 2.60 19.66 54.37
N GLN A 362 1.80 20.73 54.26
CA GLN A 362 1.43 21.59 55.40
C GLN A 362 0.56 20.85 56.42
N ILE A 363 -0.41 20.06 55.96
CA ILE A 363 -1.28 19.23 56.83
C ILE A 363 -0.45 18.16 57.55
N ASP A 364 0.46 17.49 56.85
CA ASP A 364 1.41 16.53 57.45
C ASP A 364 2.24 17.24 58.56
N GLY A 365 2.74 18.45 58.31
CA GLY A 365 3.46 19.27 59.30
C GLY A 365 2.64 19.65 60.54
N PHE A 366 1.38 20.09 60.36
CA PHE A 366 0.48 20.40 61.48
C PHE A 366 0.11 19.16 62.31
N SER A 367 -0.05 18.00 61.67
CA SER A 367 -0.33 16.75 62.40
C SER A 367 0.88 16.25 63.21
N ALA A 368 2.11 16.55 62.78
CA ALA A 368 3.32 16.28 63.55
C ALA A 368 3.45 17.18 64.79
N GLN A 369 3.02 18.46 64.72
CA GLN A 369 3.06 19.39 65.86
C GLN A 369 2.02 19.09 66.96
N ASN A 370 0.93 18.38 66.65
CA ASN A 370 -0.11 18.04 67.63
C ASN A 370 0.16 16.72 68.40
N ASN A 371 1.19 15.96 68.04
CA ASN A 371 1.59 14.74 68.73
C ASN A 371 2.78 14.98 69.68
N THR A 372 2.53 15.66 70.79
CA THR A 372 3.46 15.74 71.93
C THR A 372 3.12 14.61 72.92
N PRO A 373 3.96 13.56 73.10
CA PRO A 373 3.66 12.50 74.05
C PRO A 373 3.95 12.95 75.48
N ASN A 374 3.00 12.72 76.39
CA ASN A 374 3.24 12.80 77.83
C ASN A 374 4.01 11.54 78.25
N THR A 375 5.19 11.73 78.86
CA THR A 375 6.07 10.63 79.28
C THR A 375 5.61 10.02 80.61
N ASP A 376 5.54 8.70 80.73
CA ASP A 376 6.12 7.99 81.88
C ASP A 376 6.25 6.46 81.71
N ASN A 377 7.48 5.98 81.91
CA ASN A 377 7.93 4.66 82.40
C ASN A 377 7.29 3.35 81.88
N SER A 378 8.08 2.49 81.19
CA SER A 378 8.81 1.36 81.84
C SER A 378 9.46 0.34 80.85
N THR A 379 10.79 0.20 80.93
CA THR A 379 11.63 -1.01 80.64
C THR A 379 11.78 -1.64 79.23
N SER A 380 13.03 -1.50 78.73
CA SER A 380 13.92 -2.53 78.15
C SER A 380 13.61 -3.25 76.81
N ASN A 381 14.30 -2.76 75.77
CA ASN A 381 15.17 -3.46 74.82
C ASN A 381 14.70 -4.78 74.16
N ASP A 382 14.53 -4.75 72.83
CA ASP A 382 15.61 -5.24 71.95
C ASP A 382 15.61 -4.45 70.62
N GLU A 383 16.73 -4.48 69.88
CA GLU A 383 17.01 -3.57 68.76
C GLU A 383 16.40 -4.01 67.42
N THR A 384 15.84 -3.06 66.65
CA THR A 384 16.10 -2.92 65.19
C THR A 384 15.55 -1.61 64.64
N GLU A 385 16.42 -0.76 64.08
CA GLU A 385 16.01 0.40 63.30
C GLU A 385 15.32 -0.01 61.99
N THR A 386 14.26 0.68 61.56
CA THR A 386 14.03 0.92 60.11
C THR A 386 13.08 2.09 59.84
N SER A 387 13.66 3.19 59.34
CA SER A 387 13.08 4.30 58.58
C SER A 387 11.55 4.42 58.44
N ASN A 388 11.01 5.56 58.90
CA ASN A 388 9.63 6.01 58.70
C ASN A 388 9.37 6.46 57.23
N LYS A 389 9.46 5.54 56.25
CA LYS A 389 9.29 5.82 54.81
C LYS A 389 7.80 6.03 54.45
N LYS A 390 7.47 7.17 53.80
CA LYS A 390 6.11 7.53 53.34
C LYS A 390 5.48 6.42 52.49
N VAL A 391 4.30 5.96 52.92
CA VAL A 391 3.54 4.88 52.28
C VAL A 391 3.16 5.25 50.84
N VAL A 392 3.32 4.33 49.90
CA VAL A 392 3.00 4.53 48.48
C VAL A 392 1.49 4.54 48.26
N THR A 393 0.99 5.57 47.58
CA THR A 393 -0.45 5.68 47.24
C THR A 393 -0.81 4.95 45.95
N LYS A 394 -2.10 4.65 45.73
CA LYS A 394 -2.58 4.05 44.46
C LYS A 394 -2.25 4.93 43.25
N THR A 395 -2.42 6.24 43.39
CA THR A 395 -2.18 7.22 42.31
C THR A 395 -0.71 7.29 41.95
N GLU A 396 0.16 7.41 42.95
CA GLU A 396 1.62 7.45 42.80
C GLU A 396 2.17 6.16 42.17
N ALA A 397 1.77 4.99 42.67
CA ALA A 397 2.13 3.69 42.10
C ALA A 397 1.69 3.56 40.63
N ARG A 398 0.51 4.08 40.28
CA ARG A 398 0.02 4.02 38.91
C ARG A 398 0.71 5.03 37.99
N GLN A 399 0.99 6.24 38.45
CA GLN A 399 1.75 7.24 37.68
C GLN A 399 3.15 6.73 37.31
N ILE A 400 3.89 6.15 38.27
CA ILE A 400 5.22 5.60 38.02
C ILE A 400 5.16 4.35 37.12
N TYR A 401 4.15 3.49 37.30
CA TYR A 401 3.92 2.35 36.39
C TYR A 401 3.62 2.80 34.95
N ASP A 402 2.68 3.73 34.77
CA ASP A 402 2.26 4.21 33.45
C ASP A 402 3.44 4.96 32.75
N ALA A 403 4.21 5.76 33.49
CA ALA A 403 5.41 6.43 32.98
C ALA A 403 6.50 5.44 32.51
N LEU A 404 6.80 4.40 33.30
CA LEU A 404 7.74 3.35 32.92
C LEU A 404 7.26 2.58 31.69
N ALA A 405 5.97 2.20 31.66
CA ALA A 405 5.37 1.44 30.57
C ALA A 405 5.35 2.21 29.23
N ILE A 406 4.99 3.50 29.26
CA ILE A 406 4.96 4.36 28.07
C ILE A 406 6.39 4.55 27.53
N ARG A 407 7.36 4.87 28.41
CA ARG A 407 8.76 5.10 28.02
C ARG A 407 9.42 3.82 27.50
N HIS A 408 9.13 2.67 28.10
CA HIS A 408 9.55 1.36 27.60
C HIS A 408 8.97 1.07 26.20
N ARG A 409 7.67 1.30 25.98
CA ARG A 409 7.02 1.09 24.67
C ARG A 409 7.57 2.01 23.59
N TRP A 410 7.85 3.28 23.90
CA TRP A 410 8.41 4.24 22.94
C TRP A 410 9.83 3.85 22.50
N LEU A 411 10.70 3.46 23.44
CA LEU A 411 12.09 3.08 23.18
C LEU A 411 12.27 1.65 22.64
N THR A 412 11.19 0.86 22.52
CA THR A 412 11.20 -0.49 21.93
C THR A 412 10.40 -0.59 20.63
N GLY A 413 9.80 0.51 20.17
CA GLY A 413 9.11 0.57 18.88
C GLY A 413 10.09 0.63 17.69
N GLY A 414 9.62 0.16 16.54
CA GLY A 414 10.38 0.15 15.28
C GLY A 414 11.04 -1.20 14.97
N THR A 415 11.97 -1.17 14.02
CA THR A 415 12.75 -2.32 13.58
C THR A 415 13.84 -2.68 14.59
N THR A 416 14.38 -3.91 14.47
CA THR A 416 15.52 -4.35 15.32
C THR A 416 16.73 -3.42 15.18
N GLU A 417 17.01 -2.90 13.97
CA GLU A 417 18.10 -1.95 13.78
C GLU A 417 17.85 -0.61 14.49
N GLU A 418 16.64 -0.08 14.43
CA GLU A 418 16.28 1.17 15.11
C GLU A 418 16.36 1.03 16.63
N PHE A 419 15.96 -0.12 17.18
CA PHE A 419 16.12 -0.44 18.61
C PHE A 419 17.58 -0.43 19.07
N TYR A 420 18.52 -1.00 18.28
CA TYR A 420 19.94 -0.98 18.62
C TYR A 420 20.64 0.35 18.28
N LYS A 421 20.10 1.17 17.35
CA LYS A 421 20.55 2.55 17.09
C LYS A 421 20.11 3.51 18.20
N GLN A 422 18.99 3.24 18.88
CA GLN A 422 18.55 3.97 20.07
C GLN A 422 19.39 3.59 21.30
N ASN A 423 19.80 4.58 22.10
CA ASN A 423 20.45 4.33 23.39
C ASN A 423 19.41 3.96 24.46
N TYR A 424 18.83 2.77 24.33
CA TYR A 424 17.74 2.26 25.17
C TYR A 424 18.07 2.28 26.67
N PRO A 425 19.25 1.82 27.15
CA PRO A 425 19.55 1.82 28.59
C PRO A 425 19.59 3.23 29.19
N SER A 426 20.25 4.20 28.53
CA SER A 426 20.24 5.59 29.01
C SER A 426 18.85 6.23 28.88
N GLY A 427 18.10 5.88 27.83
CA GLY A 427 16.74 6.37 27.60
C GLY A 427 15.76 5.96 28.69
N ILE A 428 15.89 4.77 29.28
CA ILE A 428 14.95 4.23 30.29
C ILE A 428 15.42 4.37 31.75
N ALA A 429 16.70 4.66 31.99
CA ALA A 429 17.35 4.61 33.31
C ALA A 429 16.62 5.40 34.42
N GLU A 430 16.16 6.62 34.12
CA GLU A 430 15.45 7.52 35.05
C GLU A 430 14.15 6.88 35.56
N ALA A 431 13.24 6.53 34.65
CA ALA A 431 11.96 5.90 35.00
C ALA A 431 12.13 4.53 35.67
N LEU A 432 13.18 3.77 35.30
CA LEU A 432 13.51 2.51 35.95
C LEU A 432 14.00 2.73 37.41
N THR A 433 14.76 3.81 37.64
CA THR A 433 15.24 4.20 38.97
C THR A 433 14.08 4.63 39.86
N ASP A 434 13.16 5.45 39.35
CA ASP A 434 11.96 5.87 40.09
C ASP A 434 11.07 4.67 40.46
N ALA A 435 10.88 3.73 39.54
CA ALA A 435 10.14 2.50 39.81
C ALA A 435 10.79 1.64 40.90
N LYS A 436 12.12 1.50 40.89
CA LYS A 436 12.87 0.77 41.93
C LYS A 436 12.78 1.49 43.29
N ASN A 437 13.01 2.79 43.33
CA ASN A 437 12.89 3.61 44.53
C ASN A 437 11.47 3.54 45.15
N LEU A 438 10.44 3.43 44.30
CA LEU A 438 9.06 3.24 44.78
C LEU A 438 8.83 1.85 45.35
N LEU A 439 9.44 0.81 44.79
CA LEU A 439 9.34 -0.58 45.29
C LEU A 439 10.00 -0.78 46.66
N GLU A 440 10.96 0.06 47.05
CA GLU A 440 11.53 0.08 48.40
C GLU A 440 10.63 0.68 49.49
N ARG A 441 9.54 1.36 49.10
CA ARG A 441 8.61 1.99 50.04
C ARG A 441 7.44 1.04 50.37
N PRO A 442 6.89 1.10 51.59
CA PRO A 442 5.73 0.29 51.94
C PRO A 442 4.51 0.70 51.11
N PHE A 443 3.84 -0.26 50.46
CA PHE A 443 2.64 0.01 49.65
C PHE A 443 1.39 0.12 50.54
N GLY A 444 0.57 1.14 50.32
CA GLY A 444 -0.68 1.33 51.04
C GLY A 444 -1.70 0.24 50.69
N LYS A 445 -2.57 -0.11 51.65
CA LYS A 445 -3.57 -1.19 51.52
C LYS A 445 -4.34 -1.17 50.19
N VAL A 446 -4.72 0.01 49.71
CA VAL A 446 -5.43 0.20 48.44
C VAL A 446 -4.55 -0.12 47.22
N ALA A 447 -3.28 0.28 47.22
CA ALA A 447 -2.36 -0.02 46.12
C ALA A 447 -2.07 -1.52 46.03
N THR A 448 -1.85 -2.17 47.19
CA THR A 448 -1.67 -3.63 47.30
C THR A 448 -2.91 -4.41 46.83
N ALA A 449 -4.11 -4.01 47.26
CA ALA A 449 -5.36 -4.65 46.82
C ALA A 449 -5.65 -4.50 45.32
N ASN A 450 -4.97 -3.58 44.62
CA ASN A 450 -5.07 -3.40 43.16
C ASN A 450 -3.93 -4.11 42.40
N GLY A 451 -3.08 -4.91 43.07
CA GLY A 451 -1.99 -5.65 42.44
C GLY A 451 -0.89 -4.76 41.82
N LEU A 452 -0.76 -3.51 42.27
CA LEU A 452 0.12 -2.52 41.66
C LEU A 452 1.60 -2.77 41.98
N LYS A 453 1.91 -3.33 43.15
CA LYS A 453 3.29 -3.67 43.53
C LYS A 453 3.84 -4.77 42.62
N GLU A 454 3.05 -5.83 42.44
CA GLU A 454 3.35 -7.00 41.62
C GLU A 454 3.43 -6.62 40.13
N SER A 455 2.58 -5.69 39.69
CA SER A 455 2.61 -5.18 38.31
C SER A 455 3.84 -4.31 38.05
N LEU A 456 4.22 -3.43 38.98
CA LEU A 456 5.43 -2.63 38.87
C LEU A 456 6.70 -3.51 38.92
N GLN A 457 6.73 -4.54 39.78
CA GLN A 457 7.81 -5.53 39.79
C GLN A 457 7.95 -6.26 38.44
N ARG A 458 6.85 -6.72 37.85
CA ARG A 458 6.88 -7.35 36.51
C ARG A 458 7.38 -6.39 35.42
N MET A 459 7.00 -5.12 35.46
CA MET A 459 7.45 -4.11 34.50
C MET A 459 8.96 -3.81 34.65
N VAL A 460 9.46 -3.70 35.89
CA VAL A 460 10.90 -3.55 36.16
C VAL A 460 11.69 -4.72 35.57
N VAL A 461 11.26 -5.96 35.83
CA VAL A 461 11.90 -7.18 35.28
C VAL A 461 11.85 -7.21 33.74
N ALA A 462 10.74 -6.80 33.12
CA ALA A 462 10.62 -6.74 31.67
C ALA A 462 11.58 -5.70 31.04
N VAL A 463 11.72 -4.53 31.69
CA VAL A 463 12.67 -3.49 31.29
C VAL A 463 14.12 -3.97 31.47
N GLU A 464 14.44 -4.64 32.57
CA GLU A 464 15.79 -5.20 32.83
C GLU A 464 16.17 -6.28 31.81
N ASN A 465 15.26 -7.22 31.52
CA ASN A 465 15.45 -8.22 30.45
C ASN A 465 15.69 -7.56 29.08
N THR A 466 15.09 -6.39 28.84
CA THR A 466 15.28 -5.61 27.61
C THR A 466 16.62 -4.87 27.60
N ILE A 467 17.08 -4.36 28.75
CA ILE A 467 18.45 -3.83 28.90
C ILE A 467 19.47 -4.95 28.66
N GLU A 468 19.26 -6.16 29.19
CA GLU A 468 20.11 -7.30 28.89
C GLU A 468 20.12 -7.66 27.40
N ARG A 469 18.96 -7.66 26.74
CA ARG A 469 18.86 -7.90 25.29
C ARG A 469 19.59 -6.83 24.48
N TRP A 470 19.51 -5.56 24.90
CA TRP A 470 20.24 -4.46 24.27
C TRP A 470 21.75 -4.61 24.48
N ASN A 471 22.20 -4.89 25.70
CA ASN A 471 23.61 -5.11 26.05
C ASN A 471 24.23 -6.34 25.38
N LYS A 472 23.44 -7.37 25.08
CA LYS A 472 23.86 -8.55 24.29
C LYS A 472 24.10 -8.21 22.81
N GLY A 473 23.71 -7.02 22.35
CA GLY A 473 23.80 -6.60 20.96
C GLY A 473 22.85 -7.38 20.04
N PRO A 474 22.80 -7.04 18.74
CA PRO A 474 22.16 -7.90 17.74
C PRO A 474 22.92 -9.23 17.70
N SER A 475 22.22 -10.34 17.97
CA SER A 475 22.83 -11.67 18.02
C SER A 475 23.40 -12.09 16.65
N GLU A 476 24.61 -12.68 16.65
CA GLU A 476 25.32 -13.22 15.47
C GLU A 476 24.65 -14.46 14.84
N ASP A 477 23.38 -14.36 14.45
CA ASP A 477 22.72 -15.32 13.56
C ASP A 477 22.64 -14.78 12.10
N SER A 478 23.15 -13.57 11.87
CA SER A 478 23.22 -12.90 10.58
C SER A 478 24.46 -13.25 9.73
N THR A 479 25.58 -13.66 10.34
CA THR A 479 26.86 -13.89 9.62
C THR A 479 27.68 -15.10 10.10
N LYS A 480 27.05 -16.27 10.25
CA LYS A 480 27.80 -17.53 10.11
C LYS A 480 27.86 -17.91 8.64
N ASN A 481 29.07 -18.10 8.10
CA ASN A 481 29.25 -18.83 6.85
C ASN A 481 28.61 -20.21 7.02
N LYS A 482 27.44 -20.40 6.43
CA LYS A 482 26.73 -21.68 6.44
C LYS A 482 27.49 -22.61 5.53
N THR A 483 28.27 -23.51 6.13
CA THR A 483 28.74 -24.70 5.42
C THR A 483 27.50 -25.53 5.08
N TYR A 484 27.30 -25.79 3.79
CA TYR A 484 26.19 -26.59 3.30
C TYR A 484 26.71 -27.99 2.90
N PRO A 485 25.96 -29.07 3.20
CA PRO A 485 26.28 -30.38 2.67
C PRO A 485 26.27 -30.41 1.14
N PRO A 486 26.99 -31.35 0.51
CA PRO A 486 26.89 -31.59 -0.93
C PRO A 486 25.43 -31.79 -1.37
N ILE A 487 25.12 -31.26 -2.54
CA ILE A 487 23.82 -31.38 -3.21
C ILE A 487 23.64 -32.82 -3.68
N GLU A 488 22.45 -33.38 -3.49
CA GLU A 488 22.05 -34.69 -3.98
C GLU A 488 21.24 -34.54 -5.26
N ASP A 489 21.73 -35.11 -6.37
CA ASP A 489 20.95 -35.27 -7.60
C ASP A 489 19.94 -36.42 -7.40
N LEU A 490 18.65 -36.14 -7.60
CA LEU A 490 17.55 -37.10 -7.47
C LEU A 490 17.13 -37.71 -8.82
N GLY A 491 17.76 -37.29 -9.92
CA GLY A 491 17.39 -37.63 -11.29
C GLY A 491 16.27 -36.73 -11.85
N ASN A 492 16.04 -36.85 -13.16
CA ASN A 492 15.00 -36.11 -13.89
C ASN A 492 15.05 -34.57 -13.72
N GLY A 493 16.23 -34.00 -13.45
CA GLY A 493 16.41 -32.55 -13.25
C GLY A 493 16.02 -32.03 -11.85
N TYR A 494 15.82 -32.93 -10.87
CA TYR A 494 15.53 -32.56 -9.48
C TYR A 494 16.79 -32.66 -8.60
N TYR A 495 17.10 -31.57 -7.90
CA TYR A 495 18.30 -31.43 -7.07
C TYR A 495 17.92 -31.08 -5.64
N LYS A 496 18.51 -31.76 -4.64
CA LYS A 496 18.24 -31.55 -3.23
C LYS A 496 19.43 -30.94 -2.50
N ALA A 497 19.20 -29.83 -1.79
CA ALA A 497 20.19 -29.21 -0.92
C ALA A 497 19.68 -29.16 0.52
N PHE A 498 20.58 -29.36 1.49
CA PHE A 498 20.24 -29.39 2.91
C PHE A 498 20.55 -28.06 3.59
N LYS A 499 19.70 -27.68 4.55
CA LYS A 499 19.85 -26.42 5.29
C LYS A 499 21.03 -26.41 6.28
N ASN A 500 21.53 -27.58 6.67
CA ASN A 500 22.69 -27.79 7.54
C ASN A 500 23.15 -29.27 7.52
N ASP A 501 24.32 -29.54 8.12
CA ASP A 501 24.96 -30.87 8.21
C ASP A 501 24.11 -31.97 8.89
N LYS A 502 23.05 -31.62 9.62
CA LYS A 502 22.16 -32.62 10.23
C LYS A 502 21.19 -33.24 9.22
N LYS A 503 21.08 -32.68 8.01
CA LYS A 503 20.17 -33.12 6.92
C LYS A 503 18.70 -33.27 7.32
N ILE A 504 18.23 -32.52 8.34
CA ILE A 504 16.85 -32.62 8.87
C ILE A 504 15.83 -31.86 8.03
N ASP A 505 16.22 -30.69 7.51
CA ASP A 505 15.42 -29.83 6.64
C ASP A 505 16.13 -29.72 5.27
N ASP A 506 15.37 -29.91 4.20
CA ASP A 506 15.87 -29.87 2.82
C ASP A 506 15.04 -28.94 1.91
N TRP A 507 15.67 -28.56 0.80
CA TRP A 507 15.05 -27.89 -0.32
C TRP A 507 15.26 -28.75 -1.57
N THR A 508 14.24 -28.84 -2.42
CA THR A 508 14.35 -29.50 -3.72
C THR A 508 14.09 -28.47 -4.83
N ALA A 509 15.05 -28.33 -5.75
CA ALA A 509 15.02 -27.41 -6.88
C ALA A 509 14.94 -28.19 -8.21
N HIS A 510 14.17 -27.70 -9.16
CA HIS A 510 14.12 -28.21 -10.54
C HIS A 510 13.67 -27.09 -11.48
N ILE A 511 13.84 -27.29 -12.79
CA ILE A 511 13.27 -26.38 -13.81
C ILE A 511 11.84 -26.84 -14.11
N ASN A 512 10.89 -25.91 -14.06
CA ASN A 512 9.48 -26.17 -14.38
C ASN A 512 9.21 -26.11 -15.90
N THR A 513 7.97 -26.39 -16.31
CA THR A 513 7.55 -26.37 -17.72
C THR A 513 7.67 -25.01 -18.42
N TYR A 514 7.86 -23.93 -17.65
CA TYR A 514 8.03 -22.56 -18.17
C TYR A 514 9.51 -22.12 -18.21
N GLY A 515 10.45 -23.02 -17.90
CA GLY A 515 11.88 -22.72 -17.87
C GLY A 515 12.37 -22.03 -16.59
N GLU A 516 11.50 -21.86 -15.59
CA GLU A 516 11.86 -21.22 -14.31
C GLU A 516 12.30 -22.24 -13.25
N TRP A 517 13.27 -21.85 -12.43
CA TRP A 517 13.72 -22.63 -11.28
C TRP A 517 12.68 -22.63 -10.17
N GLN A 518 12.07 -23.78 -9.92
CA GLN A 518 11.09 -24.00 -8.87
C GLN A 518 11.74 -24.70 -7.67
N VAL A 519 11.77 -24.02 -6.53
CA VAL A 519 12.28 -24.53 -5.24
C VAL A 519 11.14 -24.82 -4.28
N SER A 520 10.99 -26.08 -3.87
CA SER A 520 10.11 -26.49 -2.77
C SER A 520 10.89 -26.68 -1.48
N ALA A 521 10.24 -26.49 -0.33
CA ALA A 521 10.84 -26.67 0.98
C ALA A 521 10.20 -27.84 1.73
N ASN A 522 11.03 -28.70 2.31
CA ASN A 522 10.67 -29.77 3.21
C ASN A 522 11.34 -29.52 4.58
N ASN A 523 10.65 -28.78 5.45
CA ASN A 523 11.12 -28.39 6.76
C ASN A 523 10.02 -28.55 7.82
N ALA A 524 10.32 -28.26 9.09
CA ALA A 524 9.34 -28.45 10.17
C ALA A 524 8.04 -27.64 9.99
N SER A 525 8.08 -26.45 9.37
CA SER A 525 6.89 -25.63 9.14
C SER A 525 6.10 -26.03 7.88
N SER A 526 6.76 -26.55 6.83
CA SER A 526 6.04 -27.14 5.68
C SER A 526 5.34 -28.45 6.04
N ARG A 527 5.95 -29.25 6.91
CA ARG A 527 5.40 -30.52 7.41
C ARG A 527 4.15 -30.34 8.27
N ALA A 528 3.83 -29.11 8.70
CA ALA A 528 2.60 -28.75 9.40
C ALA A 528 1.43 -28.37 8.46
N TRP A 529 1.67 -28.29 7.13
CA TRP A 529 0.63 -28.12 6.11
C TRP A 529 0.22 -29.47 5.53
N SER A 530 -1.05 -29.63 5.12
CA SER A 530 -1.69 -30.95 4.92
C SER A 530 -1.08 -31.83 3.83
N ASN A 531 -0.21 -31.30 2.97
CA ASN A 531 0.46 -32.02 1.88
C ASN A 531 2.00 -32.09 2.04
N GLY A 532 2.55 -31.72 3.21
CA GLY A 532 3.96 -31.96 3.60
C GLY A 532 5.03 -31.03 3.01
N PHE A 533 4.74 -30.34 1.90
CA PHE A 533 5.67 -29.42 1.23
C PHE A 533 5.20 -27.97 1.31
N GLY A 534 6.14 -27.04 1.45
CA GLY A 534 5.84 -25.61 1.52
C GLY A 534 5.56 -25.04 0.14
N ALA A 535 4.79 -23.96 0.06
CA ALA A 535 4.48 -23.28 -1.20
C ALA A 535 5.78 -23.04 -2.00
N PRO A 536 5.86 -23.53 -3.26
CA PRO A 536 7.08 -23.45 -4.05
C PRO A 536 7.40 -22.00 -4.44
N ARG A 537 8.69 -21.69 -4.59
CA ARG A 537 9.17 -20.39 -5.07
C ARG A 537 9.79 -20.53 -6.45
N PHE A 538 9.56 -19.54 -7.30
CA PHE A 538 9.99 -19.53 -8.70
C PHE A 538 11.06 -18.46 -8.94
N PHE A 539 12.06 -18.78 -9.74
CA PHE A 539 13.19 -17.90 -10.08
C PHE A 539 13.51 -17.99 -11.56
N LYS A 540 13.73 -16.86 -12.22
CA LYS A 540 14.00 -16.80 -13.66
C LYS A 540 15.42 -17.23 -14.02
N THR A 541 16.36 -17.08 -13.10
CA THR A 541 17.76 -17.48 -13.28
C THR A 541 18.23 -18.34 -12.10
N ILE A 542 19.25 -19.16 -12.35
CA ILE A 542 19.90 -19.94 -11.29
C ILE A 542 20.62 -19.04 -10.28
N ASP A 543 21.11 -17.87 -10.71
CA ASP A 543 21.78 -16.90 -9.84
C ASP A 543 20.80 -16.21 -8.87
N ASP A 544 19.60 -15.83 -9.35
CA ASP A 544 18.52 -15.32 -8.48
C ASP A 544 18.10 -16.36 -7.44
N MET A 545 18.05 -17.64 -7.85
CA MET A 545 17.74 -18.75 -6.96
C MET A 545 18.85 -18.93 -5.90
N ILE A 546 20.13 -18.97 -6.31
CA ILE A 546 21.27 -19.12 -5.40
C ILE A 546 21.39 -17.93 -4.44
N ALA A 547 21.09 -16.71 -4.89
CA ALA A 547 21.05 -15.52 -4.05
C ALA A 547 20.01 -15.60 -2.92
N LYS A 548 18.91 -16.35 -3.11
CA LYS A 548 17.93 -16.66 -2.05
C LYS A 548 18.20 -17.97 -1.32
N TYR A 549 18.83 -18.94 -1.97
CA TYR A 549 19.15 -20.26 -1.44
C TYR A 549 20.64 -20.62 -1.66
N PRO A 550 21.57 -20.08 -0.87
CA PRO A 550 23.02 -20.30 -1.06
C PRO A 550 23.47 -21.77 -0.92
N ALA A 551 22.60 -22.64 -0.41
CA ALA A 551 22.81 -24.10 -0.37
C ALA A 551 22.92 -24.74 -1.77
N PHE A 552 22.37 -24.09 -2.81
CA PHE A 552 22.50 -24.51 -4.20
C PHE A 552 23.72 -23.92 -4.91
N SER A 553 24.66 -23.27 -4.19
CA SER A 553 25.86 -22.65 -4.80
C SER A 553 26.76 -23.63 -5.57
N ALA A 554 26.73 -24.93 -5.25
CA ALA A 554 27.44 -25.98 -6.00
C ALA A 554 26.65 -26.54 -7.20
N LEU A 555 25.37 -26.16 -7.37
CA LEU A 555 24.50 -26.72 -8.41
C LEU A 555 24.99 -26.45 -9.84
N PRO A 556 25.50 -25.25 -10.21
CA PRO A 556 25.95 -24.99 -11.58
C PRO A 556 27.06 -25.95 -12.06
N ALA A 557 27.85 -26.53 -11.15
CA ALA A 557 28.88 -27.51 -11.46
C ALA A 557 28.37 -28.97 -11.55
N LEU A 558 27.11 -29.21 -11.18
CA LEU A 558 26.41 -30.50 -11.31
C LEU A 558 25.46 -30.54 -12.51
N LEU A 559 25.13 -29.38 -13.09
CA LEU A 559 24.38 -29.31 -14.34
C LEU A 559 25.28 -29.80 -15.49
N PRO A 560 24.73 -30.56 -16.46
CA PRO A 560 25.50 -30.97 -17.62
C PRO A 560 25.92 -29.74 -18.43
N THR A 561 27.23 -29.51 -18.55
CA THR A 561 27.80 -28.61 -19.56
C THR A 561 27.50 -29.14 -20.97
N GLU A 562 27.54 -28.26 -21.98
CA GLU A 562 26.92 -28.40 -23.31
C GLU A 562 27.25 -29.65 -24.17
N ASP A 563 28.11 -30.57 -23.70
CA ASP A 563 28.54 -31.78 -24.43
C ASP A 563 27.55 -32.96 -24.39
N ASN A 564 26.38 -32.85 -23.76
CA ASN A 564 25.34 -33.90 -23.74
C ASN A 564 23.95 -33.39 -24.15
N ALA A 565 23.89 -32.60 -25.22
CA ALA A 565 22.63 -32.16 -25.82
C ALA A 565 21.96 -33.29 -26.63
N HIS A 566 20.88 -33.89 -26.11
CA HIS A 566 19.82 -34.56 -26.90
C HIS A 566 18.56 -34.90 -26.05
N SER A 567 17.68 -33.92 -25.77
CA SER A 567 16.25 -34.20 -25.44
C SER A 567 15.30 -32.99 -25.31
N ASN A 568 15.62 -31.76 -25.78
CA ASN A 568 14.70 -30.62 -25.60
C ASN A 568 14.48 -29.70 -26.82
N SER A 569 14.38 -30.28 -28.03
CA SER A 569 14.20 -29.54 -29.29
C SER A 569 12.97 -28.62 -29.35
N HIS A 570 11.94 -28.86 -28.52
CA HIS A 570 10.61 -28.33 -28.77
C HIS A 570 10.41 -26.86 -28.40
N ASN A 571 11.09 -26.39 -27.35
CA ASN A 571 11.01 -25.00 -26.92
C ASN A 571 11.87 -24.09 -27.83
N ASP A 572 13.05 -24.56 -28.22
CA ASP A 572 14.01 -23.84 -29.06
C ASP A 572 13.46 -23.54 -30.46
N ASP A 573 12.68 -24.47 -31.03
CA ASP A 573 12.03 -24.28 -32.32
C ASP A 573 10.94 -23.20 -32.23
N ALA A 574 10.08 -23.24 -31.20
CA ALA A 574 9.03 -22.24 -30.98
C ALA A 574 9.60 -20.83 -30.73
N ASP A 575 10.67 -20.70 -29.95
CA ASP A 575 11.38 -19.44 -29.72
C ASP A 575 12.03 -18.91 -31.01
N TYR A 576 12.65 -19.78 -31.82
CA TYR A 576 13.22 -19.40 -33.11
C TYR A 576 12.15 -18.90 -34.10
N LEU A 577 11.01 -19.59 -34.21
CA LEU A 577 9.90 -19.15 -35.07
C LEU A 577 9.34 -17.79 -34.63
N ASN A 578 9.20 -17.55 -33.33
CA ASN A 578 8.79 -16.23 -32.82
C ASN A 578 9.78 -15.12 -33.16
N LYS A 579 11.09 -15.39 -33.13
CA LYS A 579 12.13 -14.42 -33.54
C LYS A 579 12.07 -14.13 -35.04
N VAL A 580 11.77 -15.13 -35.87
CA VAL A 580 11.52 -14.93 -37.31
C VAL A 580 10.28 -14.05 -37.54
N ILE A 581 9.14 -14.35 -36.90
CA ILE A 581 7.90 -13.55 -37.05
C ILE A 581 8.12 -12.07 -36.70
N LYS A 582 8.92 -11.78 -35.67
CA LYS A 582 9.23 -10.42 -35.21
C LYS A 582 10.31 -9.69 -36.03
N GLY A 583 10.98 -10.38 -36.97
CA GLY A 583 12.12 -9.82 -37.70
C GLY A 583 13.38 -9.63 -36.84
N GLU A 584 13.51 -10.38 -35.74
CA GLU A 584 14.68 -10.37 -34.84
C GLU A 584 15.82 -11.27 -35.37
N VAL A 585 15.58 -12.01 -36.46
CA VAL A 585 16.56 -12.85 -37.16
C VAL A 585 17.16 -12.09 -38.35
N ASP A 586 18.47 -12.22 -38.54
CA ASP A 586 19.19 -11.62 -39.68
C ASP A 586 18.83 -12.30 -41.01
N PHE A 587 17.79 -11.78 -41.67
CA PHE A 587 17.33 -12.27 -42.96
C PHE A 587 18.27 -11.99 -44.14
N SER A 588 19.38 -11.27 -43.95
CA SER A 588 20.42 -11.17 -44.99
C SER A 588 21.10 -12.52 -45.25
N LYS A 589 21.00 -13.45 -44.31
CA LYS A 589 21.58 -14.80 -44.36
C LYS A 589 20.58 -15.86 -44.83
N ALA A 590 20.01 -15.66 -46.02
CA ALA A 590 18.94 -16.50 -46.57
C ALA A 590 19.14 -18.02 -46.37
N SER A 591 20.33 -18.55 -46.71
CA SER A 591 20.64 -19.97 -46.59
C SER A 591 20.70 -20.51 -45.15
N GLU A 592 21.01 -19.67 -44.14
CA GLU A 592 20.97 -20.08 -42.73
C GLU A 592 19.51 -20.12 -42.22
N VAL A 593 18.70 -19.15 -42.64
CA VAL A 593 17.29 -19.03 -42.24
C VAL A 593 16.44 -20.13 -42.89
N GLU A 594 16.59 -20.35 -44.19
CA GLU A 594 15.90 -21.39 -44.95
C GLU A 594 16.22 -22.79 -44.44
N GLY A 595 17.50 -23.14 -44.28
CA GLY A 595 17.90 -24.45 -43.77
C GLY A 595 17.39 -24.72 -42.36
N LYS A 596 17.24 -23.68 -41.53
CA LYS A 596 16.70 -23.82 -40.17
C LYS A 596 15.16 -23.91 -40.15
N LEU A 597 14.46 -23.18 -41.03
CA LEU A 597 13.01 -23.34 -41.22
C LEU A 597 12.69 -24.72 -41.81
N GLU A 598 13.40 -25.19 -42.84
CA GLU A 598 13.20 -26.54 -43.42
C GLU A 598 13.42 -27.64 -42.36
N SER A 599 14.45 -27.48 -41.50
CA SER A 599 14.71 -28.37 -40.39
C SER A 599 13.54 -28.43 -39.38
N ILE A 600 12.95 -27.28 -39.05
CA ILE A 600 11.79 -27.19 -38.14
C ILE A 600 10.52 -27.76 -38.79
N GLY A 601 10.31 -27.49 -40.08
CA GLY A 601 9.20 -28.02 -40.88
C GLY A 601 9.14 -29.56 -40.87
N GLY A 602 10.29 -30.23 -40.77
CA GLY A 602 10.39 -31.69 -40.64
C GLY A 602 10.00 -32.27 -39.27
N ARG A 603 9.71 -31.43 -38.26
CA ARG A 603 9.41 -31.87 -36.88
C ARG A 603 8.30 -31.04 -36.18
N LEU A 604 7.39 -30.48 -36.97
CA LEU A 604 6.24 -29.70 -36.48
C LEU A 604 5.30 -30.51 -35.59
N THR A 605 4.62 -29.79 -34.71
CA THR A 605 3.52 -30.25 -33.86
C THR A 605 2.35 -29.29 -33.95
N ASP A 606 1.18 -29.74 -33.48
CA ASP A 606 -0.06 -28.96 -33.51
C ASP A 606 0.07 -27.56 -32.86
N GLU A 607 0.95 -27.40 -31.87
CA GLU A 607 1.23 -26.11 -31.20
C GLU A 607 2.21 -25.21 -31.97
N THR A 608 3.12 -25.78 -32.77
CA THR A 608 4.16 -25.03 -33.51
C THR A 608 3.81 -24.78 -34.97
N ASN A 609 2.85 -25.50 -35.53
CA ASN A 609 2.40 -25.39 -36.91
C ASN A 609 1.95 -23.96 -37.28
N ASP A 610 1.12 -23.34 -36.46
CA ASP A 610 0.62 -21.97 -36.71
C ASP A 610 1.73 -20.90 -36.62
N LEU A 611 2.73 -21.12 -35.77
CA LEU A 611 3.93 -20.27 -35.70
C LEU A 611 4.83 -20.48 -36.92
N PHE A 612 4.89 -21.71 -37.46
CA PHE A 612 5.69 -22.04 -38.62
C PHE A 612 5.18 -21.35 -39.88
N GLU A 613 3.87 -21.44 -40.15
CA GLU A 613 3.21 -20.76 -41.28
C GLU A 613 3.38 -19.23 -41.21
N GLN A 614 3.30 -18.65 -40.01
CA GLN A 614 3.55 -17.22 -39.79
C GLN A 614 5.02 -16.84 -40.03
N ALA A 615 5.98 -17.67 -39.58
CA ALA A 615 7.41 -17.44 -39.77
C ALA A 615 7.82 -17.53 -41.25
N VAL A 616 7.33 -18.55 -41.98
CA VAL A 616 7.54 -18.71 -43.42
C VAL A 616 6.92 -17.54 -44.20
N SER A 617 5.73 -17.08 -43.79
CA SER A 617 5.08 -15.90 -44.38
C SER A 617 5.89 -14.62 -44.16
N ALA A 618 6.37 -14.37 -42.94
CA ALA A 618 7.18 -13.20 -42.60
C ALA A 618 8.50 -13.17 -43.40
N TYR A 619 9.20 -14.31 -43.47
CA TYR A 619 10.43 -14.45 -44.27
C TYR A 619 10.17 -14.25 -45.78
N SER A 620 9.08 -14.82 -46.31
CA SER A 620 8.68 -14.65 -47.71
C SER A 620 8.38 -13.19 -48.06
N MET A 621 7.70 -12.45 -47.17
CA MET A 621 7.44 -11.02 -47.35
C MET A 621 8.76 -10.21 -47.35
N TYR A 622 9.73 -10.56 -46.49
CA TYR A 622 11.04 -9.93 -46.52
C TYR A 622 11.75 -10.14 -47.86
N GLN A 623 11.77 -11.37 -48.39
CA GLN A 623 12.42 -11.68 -49.67
C GLN A 623 11.76 -10.94 -50.85
N VAL A 624 10.43 -10.83 -50.87
CA VAL A 624 9.71 -10.04 -51.89
C VAL A 624 10.06 -8.55 -51.80
N ASN A 625 10.15 -8.00 -50.58
CA ASN A 625 10.54 -6.60 -50.37
C ASN A 625 12.01 -6.33 -50.77
N GLN A 626 12.91 -7.29 -50.56
CA GLN A 626 14.30 -7.19 -50.99
C GLN A 626 14.41 -7.28 -52.53
N ALA A 627 13.65 -8.18 -53.18
CA ALA A 627 13.58 -8.24 -54.64
C ALA A 627 13.04 -6.94 -55.26
N ALA A 628 12.04 -6.32 -54.64
CA ALA A 628 11.45 -5.04 -55.06
C ALA A 628 12.37 -3.81 -54.84
N THR A 629 13.51 -3.97 -54.15
CA THR A 629 14.54 -2.91 -54.01
C THR A 629 15.75 -3.12 -54.92
N VAL A 630 15.78 -4.20 -55.72
CA VAL A 630 16.85 -4.55 -56.67
C VAL A 630 16.38 -4.45 -58.14
N SER A 631 15.12 -4.10 -58.36
CA SER A 631 14.48 -3.83 -59.67
C SER A 631 14.14 -2.35 -59.87
#